data_AF-A0A962VN72-F1
#
_entry.id   AF-A0A962VN72-F1
#
_cell.length_a   1.000
_cell.length_b   1.000
_cell.length_c   1.000
_cell.angle_alpha   90.00
_cell.angle_beta   90.00
_cell.angle_gamma   90.00
#
_symmetry.space_group_name_H-M   'P 1'
#
loop_
_entity.id
_entity.type
_entity.pdbx_description
1 polymer ?
#
loop_
_entity_poly.entity_id
_entity_poly.type
_entity_poly.pdbx_seq_one_letter_code
_entity_poly.pdbx_strand_id
1 'polypeptide(L)'
;MILNVVIDDQLLELNVPEAFISQAQDFFAKMDSDMDRGWQVNREWVERPDQMLRAQIAANKLLTALENQDHNLGRLMAGYILSRVPEVVTVELNPAGETRDHRIEIAEAGIESAPIAPNGESIAHAGIPKGLNKMQAMAQAAKDVSKVFKMGKQYRFSVYNHATGTWEESPAIADKAQAESMREHAFKARFEALCG
;
A
#
# COMPACT_ATOMS: atom_id res chain seq x y z
N MET A 1 13.12 -7.05 12.58
CA MET A 1 12.06 -6.27 11.91
C MET A 1 11.48 -7.10 10.77
N ILE A 2 10.24 -6.86 10.37
CA ILE A 2 9.60 -7.55 9.24
C ILE A 2 9.18 -6.48 8.23
N LEU A 3 9.49 -6.69 6.96
CA LEU A 3 8.95 -5.90 5.85
C LEU A 3 7.87 -6.72 5.16
N ASN A 4 6.65 -6.17 5.09
CA ASN A 4 5.56 -6.75 4.32
C ASN A 4 5.72 -6.36 2.85
N VAL A 5 5.75 -7.34 1.96
CA VAL A 5 5.87 -7.14 0.52
C VAL A 5 4.68 -7.78 -0.17
N VAL A 6 4.02 -7.05 -1.06
CA VAL A 6 2.90 -7.57 -1.86
C VAL A 6 3.33 -7.64 -3.32
N ILE A 7 3.16 -8.81 -3.94
CA ILE A 7 3.41 -9.05 -5.38
C ILE A 7 2.30 -9.95 -5.90
N ASP A 8 1.64 -9.60 -7.00
CA ASP A 8 0.53 -10.39 -7.57
C ASP A 8 -0.53 -10.84 -6.54
N ASP A 9 -0.95 -9.90 -5.68
CA ASP A 9 -1.89 -10.14 -4.56
C ASP A 9 -1.38 -11.15 -3.49
N GLN A 10 -0.10 -11.54 -3.53
CA GLN A 10 0.54 -12.40 -2.52
C GLN A 10 1.33 -11.56 -1.52
N LEU A 11 1.06 -11.77 -0.23
CA LEU A 11 1.82 -11.18 0.87
C LEU A 11 3.03 -12.06 1.23
N LEU A 12 4.20 -11.45 1.22
CA LEU A 12 5.50 -12.00 1.59
C LEU A 12 6.05 -11.22 2.79
N GLU A 13 6.33 -11.93 3.89
CA GLU A 13 6.93 -11.34 5.09
C GLU A 13 8.45 -11.54 5.07
N LEU A 14 9.20 -10.47 4.84
CA LEU A 14 10.66 -10.52 4.83
C LEU A 14 11.21 -10.19 6.21
N ASN A 15 11.71 -11.19 6.92
CA ASN A 15 12.37 -10.99 8.20
C ASN A 15 13.79 -10.42 8.00
N VAL A 16 13.99 -9.20 8.51
CA VAL A 16 15.27 -8.50 8.53
C VAL A 16 15.63 -8.20 10.00
N PRO A 17 16.55 -8.96 10.61
CA PRO A 17 16.97 -8.71 11.99
C PRO A 17 17.54 -7.30 12.16
N GLU A 18 17.26 -6.65 13.30
CA GLU A 18 17.75 -5.29 13.56
C GLU A 18 19.28 -5.24 13.57
N ALA A 19 19.93 -6.25 14.17
CA ALA A 19 21.39 -6.40 14.13
C ALA A 19 21.95 -6.46 12.69
N PHE A 20 21.20 -7.01 11.73
CA PHE A 20 21.59 -7.02 10.32
C PHE A 20 21.49 -5.61 9.72
N ILE A 21 20.42 -4.87 10.02
CA ILE A 21 20.25 -3.47 9.57
C ILE A 21 21.37 -2.59 10.13
N SER A 22 21.78 -2.79 11.39
CA SER A 22 22.92 -2.07 11.99
C SER A 22 24.24 -2.39 11.29
N GLN A 23 24.49 -3.67 10.95
CA GLN A 23 25.71 -4.09 10.26
C GLN A 23 25.77 -3.63 8.80
N ALA A 24 24.62 -3.48 8.14
CA ALA A 24 24.53 -3.10 6.74
C ALA A 24 24.56 -1.58 6.49
N GLN A 25 24.74 -0.74 7.53
CA GLN A 25 24.69 0.72 7.39
C GLN A 25 25.72 1.26 6.38
N ASP A 26 26.94 0.70 6.34
CA ASP A 26 27.96 1.12 5.36
C ASP A 26 27.51 0.86 3.91
N PHE A 27 26.83 -0.27 3.68
CA PHE A 27 26.25 -0.58 2.38
C PHE A 27 25.12 0.39 2.03
N PHE A 28 24.24 0.70 2.98
CA PHE A 28 23.16 1.67 2.77
C PHE A 28 23.68 3.07 2.48
N ALA A 29 24.70 3.53 3.21
CA ALA A 29 25.35 4.81 2.98
C ALA A 29 26.03 4.88 1.61
N LYS A 30 26.65 3.78 1.16
CA LYS A 30 27.19 3.69 -0.20
C LYS A 30 26.08 3.82 -1.24
N MET A 31 24.96 3.11 -1.05
CA MET A 31 23.83 3.19 -1.99
C MET A 31 23.23 4.60 -2.04
N ASP A 32 23.13 5.28 -0.90
CA ASP A 32 22.73 6.69 -0.84
C ASP A 32 23.67 7.58 -1.65
N SER A 33 24.98 7.43 -1.43
CA SER A 33 26.00 8.19 -2.15
C SER A 33 26.02 7.88 -3.65
N ASP A 34 25.66 6.66 -4.05
CA ASP A 34 25.55 6.29 -5.47
C ASP A 34 24.35 6.99 -6.10
N MET A 35 23.20 7.02 -5.42
CA MET A 35 22.00 7.74 -5.89
C MET A 35 22.15 9.26 -5.87
N ASP A 36 22.98 9.81 -4.97
CA ASP A 36 23.31 11.25 -4.94
C ASP A 36 24.09 11.74 -6.17
N ARG A 37 24.68 10.83 -6.95
CA ARG A 37 25.40 11.14 -8.19
C ARG A 37 24.49 11.11 -9.43
N GLY A 38 23.20 10.95 -9.22
CA GLY A 38 22.21 10.75 -10.27
C GLY A 38 21.95 9.27 -10.52
N TRP A 39 20.70 8.96 -10.81
CA TRP A 39 20.23 7.61 -11.06
C TRP A 39 19.30 7.57 -12.26
N GLN A 40 19.46 6.57 -13.10
CA GLN A 40 18.51 6.31 -14.18
C GLN A 40 17.29 5.58 -13.63
N VAL A 41 16.14 6.25 -13.66
CA VAL A 41 14.84 5.70 -13.27
C VAL A 41 14.05 5.46 -14.54
N ASN A 42 13.92 4.19 -14.94
CA ASN A 42 13.33 3.78 -16.20
C ASN A 42 14.01 4.52 -17.39
N ARG A 43 13.32 5.47 -18.03
CA ARG A 43 13.82 6.25 -19.17
C ARG A 43 14.29 7.66 -18.80
N GLU A 44 14.23 8.03 -17.53
CA GLU A 44 14.55 9.36 -17.03
C GLU A 44 15.84 9.33 -16.20
N TRP A 45 16.66 10.37 -16.35
CA TRP A 45 17.79 10.61 -15.46
C TRP A 45 17.36 11.54 -14.32
N VAL A 46 17.45 11.08 -13.09
CA VAL A 46 17.12 11.87 -11.90
C VAL A 46 18.42 12.22 -11.19
N GLU A 47 18.79 13.50 -11.15
CA GLU A 47 20.07 13.96 -10.60
C GLU A 47 20.25 13.63 -9.11
N ARG A 48 19.17 13.71 -8.32
CA ARG A 48 19.21 13.36 -6.90
C ARG A 48 17.85 12.85 -6.44
N PRO A 49 17.60 11.53 -6.48
CA PRO A 49 16.35 10.94 -6.01
C PRO A 49 16.06 11.31 -4.56
N ASP A 50 14.81 11.66 -4.27
CA ASP A 50 14.33 11.90 -2.91
C ASP A 50 14.17 10.57 -2.14
N GLN A 51 13.84 10.65 -0.85
CA GLN A 51 13.73 9.48 0.02
C GLN A 51 12.73 8.44 -0.52
N MET A 52 11.60 8.87 -1.05
CA MET A 52 10.55 7.97 -1.53
C MET A 52 10.99 7.29 -2.83
N LEU A 53 11.58 8.04 -3.76
CA LEU A 53 12.11 7.49 -4.99
C LEU A 53 13.31 6.55 -4.73
N ARG A 54 14.13 6.80 -3.72
CA ARG A 54 15.18 5.86 -3.28
C ARG A 54 14.59 4.56 -2.75
N ALA A 55 13.51 4.63 -1.97
CA ALA A 55 12.80 3.45 -1.51
C ALA A 55 12.20 2.66 -2.68
N GLN A 56 11.67 3.34 -3.70
CA GLN A 56 11.20 2.72 -4.95
C GLN A 56 12.34 2.07 -5.76
N ILE A 57 13.52 2.70 -5.84
CA ILE A 57 14.70 2.13 -6.48
C ILE A 57 15.14 0.84 -5.75
N ALA A 58 15.15 0.87 -4.41
CA ALA A 58 15.44 -0.30 -3.60
C ALA A 58 14.35 -1.39 -3.74
N ALA A 59 13.08 -1.00 -3.87
CA ALA A 59 11.96 -1.91 -4.12
C ALA A 59 12.08 -2.61 -5.48
N ASN A 60 12.52 -1.90 -6.52
CA ASN A 60 12.80 -2.50 -7.83
C ASN A 60 13.94 -3.53 -7.72
N LYS A 61 15.04 -3.16 -7.06
CA LYS A 61 16.14 -4.10 -6.80
C LYS A 61 15.69 -5.31 -5.96
N LEU A 62 14.78 -5.12 -5.03
CA LEU A 62 14.16 -6.18 -4.24
C LEU A 62 13.34 -7.12 -5.13
N LEU A 63 12.52 -6.59 -6.03
CA LEU A 63 11.77 -7.39 -7.01
C LEU A 63 12.71 -8.26 -7.83
N THR A 64 13.76 -7.68 -8.42
CA THR A 64 14.79 -8.44 -9.16
C THR A 64 15.46 -9.51 -8.30
N ALA A 65 15.74 -9.22 -7.03
CA ALA A 65 16.34 -10.19 -6.13
C ALA A 65 15.39 -11.36 -5.83
N LEU A 66 14.09 -11.10 -5.66
CA LEU A 66 13.08 -12.13 -5.43
C LEU A 66 12.89 -13.02 -6.66
N GLU A 67 12.82 -12.44 -7.86
CA GLU A 67 12.73 -13.17 -9.13
C GLU A 67 13.94 -14.10 -9.33
N ASN A 68 15.14 -13.64 -8.96
CA ASN A 68 16.38 -14.40 -9.06
C ASN A 68 16.67 -15.29 -7.85
N GLN A 69 15.78 -15.31 -6.85
CA GLN A 69 15.98 -16.04 -5.58
C GLN A 69 17.28 -15.63 -4.83
N ASP A 70 17.76 -14.40 -5.05
CA ASP A 70 18.91 -13.84 -4.34
C ASP A 70 18.47 -13.32 -2.96
N HIS A 71 18.46 -14.23 -1.99
CA HIS A 71 18.07 -13.92 -0.62
C HIS A 71 18.99 -12.90 0.07
N ASN A 72 20.27 -12.80 -0.35
CA ASN A 72 21.21 -11.86 0.25
C ASN A 72 20.91 -10.44 -0.22
N LEU A 73 20.78 -10.24 -1.53
CA LEU A 73 20.40 -8.94 -2.09
C LEU A 73 18.99 -8.55 -1.64
N GLY A 74 18.05 -9.50 -1.63
CA GLY A 74 16.68 -9.25 -1.16
C GLY A 74 16.64 -8.77 0.28
N ARG A 75 17.40 -9.40 1.18
CA ARG A 75 17.49 -8.96 2.59
C ARG A 75 18.16 -7.58 2.73
N LEU A 76 19.18 -7.29 1.92
CA LEU A 76 19.81 -5.95 1.89
C LEU A 76 18.81 -4.88 1.45
N MET A 77 18.04 -5.12 0.38
CA MET A 77 17.07 -4.14 -0.11
C MET A 77 15.92 -3.94 0.86
N ALA A 78 15.40 -5.01 1.45
CA ALA A 78 14.38 -4.93 2.50
C ALA A 78 14.91 -4.15 3.71
N GLY A 79 16.15 -4.40 4.13
CA GLY A 79 16.81 -3.68 5.21
C GLY A 79 17.05 -2.20 4.90
N TYR A 80 17.38 -1.86 3.66
CA TYR A 80 17.54 -0.48 3.23
C TYR A 80 16.22 0.29 3.34
N ILE A 81 15.13 -0.28 2.83
CA ILE A 81 13.78 0.33 2.90
C ILE A 81 13.39 0.56 4.36
N LEU A 82 13.52 -0.46 5.22
CA LEU A 82 13.25 -0.34 6.66
C LEU A 82 14.15 0.70 7.36
N SER A 83 15.40 0.86 6.91
CA SER A 83 16.33 1.81 7.52
C SER A 83 16.07 3.26 7.10
N ARG A 84 15.65 3.50 5.85
CA ARG A 84 15.44 4.86 5.32
C ARG A 84 14.00 5.32 5.39
N VAL A 85 13.05 4.39 5.44
CA VAL A 85 11.62 4.64 5.63
C VAL A 85 11.14 3.79 6.81
N PRO A 86 11.47 4.18 8.06
CA PRO A 86 11.12 3.40 9.24
C PRO A 86 9.60 3.29 9.47
N GLU A 87 8.84 4.21 8.88
CA GLU A 87 7.37 4.23 8.94
C GLU A 87 6.72 3.28 7.91
N VAL A 88 7.50 2.55 7.11
CA VAL A 88 6.94 1.64 6.09
C VAL A 88 6.10 0.53 6.73
N VAL A 89 4.89 0.35 6.19
CA VAL A 89 3.95 -0.72 6.58
C VAL A 89 3.99 -1.84 5.54
N THR A 90 3.90 -1.47 4.25
CA THR A 90 3.83 -2.40 3.13
C THR A 90 4.59 -1.85 1.92
N VAL A 91 5.22 -2.74 1.17
CA VAL A 91 5.79 -2.43 -0.15
C VAL A 91 5.05 -3.25 -1.20
N GLU A 92 4.27 -2.59 -2.06
CA GLU A 92 3.63 -3.22 -3.21
C GLU A 92 4.60 -3.16 -4.40
N LEU A 93 5.06 -4.33 -4.86
CA LEU A 93 5.91 -4.45 -6.03
C LEU A 93 5.03 -4.68 -7.26
N ASN A 94 5.30 -3.91 -8.31
CA ASN A 94 4.65 -4.06 -9.60
C ASN A 94 5.49 -5.05 -10.43
N PRO A 95 4.93 -6.22 -10.83
CA PRO A 95 5.62 -7.21 -11.65
C PRO A 95 6.12 -6.68 -13.01
N ALA A 96 5.57 -5.58 -13.51
CA ALA A 96 6.08 -4.93 -14.72
C ALA A 96 7.50 -4.37 -14.56
N GLY A 97 7.99 -4.23 -13.32
CA GLY A 97 9.36 -3.78 -13.02
C GLY A 97 9.61 -2.28 -13.23
N GLU A 98 8.56 -1.49 -13.48
CA GLU A 98 8.66 -0.04 -13.54
C GLU A 98 8.88 0.54 -12.13
N THR A 99 10.03 1.18 -11.92
CA THR A 99 10.47 1.66 -10.60
C THR A 99 9.41 2.50 -9.88
N ARG A 100 8.78 3.43 -10.61
CA ARG A 100 7.80 4.37 -10.04
C ARG A 100 6.43 3.77 -9.76
N ASP A 101 6.16 2.59 -10.30
CA ASP A 101 4.89 1.91 -10.06
C ASP A 101 4.91 1.09 -8.77
N HIS A 102 6.09 0.91 -8.16
CA HIS A 102 6.20 0.35 -6.82
C HIS A 102 5.60 1.34 -5.81
N ARG A 103 4.73 0.85 -4.93
CA ARG A 103 4.08 1.65 -3.90
C ARG A 103 4.71 1.36 -2.55
N ILE A 104 5.12 2.42 -1.85
CA ILE A 104 5.59 2.34 -0.48
C ILE A 104 4.48 2.91 0.40
N GLU A 105 3.81 2.05 1.16
CA GLU A 105 2.81 2.45 2.13
C GLU A 105 3.51 2.74 3.46
N ILE A 106 3.32 3.95 3.98
CA ILE A 106 3.83 4.37 5.28
C ILE A 106 2.67 4.49 6.27
N ALA A 107 2.93 4.17 7.53
CA ALA A 107 2.03 4.44 8.62
C ALA A 107 1.98 5.96 8.78
N GLU A 108 0.88 6.59 8.39
CA GLU A 108 0.68 7.99 8.72
C GLU A 108 0.68 8.14 10.25
N ALA A 109 1.63 8.92 10.78
CA ALA A 109 1.66 9.30 12.17
C ALA A 109 0.43 10.14 12.50
N GLY A 110 -0.64 9.47 12.97
CA GLY A 110 -1.83 10.11 13.52
C GLY A 110 -3.08 10.01 12.66
N ILE A 111 -3.60 8.80 12.47
CA ILE A 111 -5.03 8.59 12.64
C ILE A 111 -5.17 7.63 13.81
N GLU A 112 -5.50 8.20 14.97
CA GLU A 112 -5.98 7.46 16.14
C GLU A 112 -6.97 6.40 15.68
N SER A 113 -6.67 5.15 16.04
CA SER A 113 -7.65 4.09 16.10
C SER A 113 -8.75 4.52 17.07
N ALA A 114 -9.78 5.19 16.56
CA ALA A 114 -11.00 5.43 17.33
C ALA A 114 -11.68 4.07 17.56
N PRO A 115 -12.22 3.84 18.77
CA PRO A 115 -12.69 2.53 19.19
C PRO A 115 -13.86 2.05 18.34
N ILE A 116 -13.85 0.74 18.15
CA ILE A 116 -14.91 -0.09 17.58
C ILE A 116 -16.27 0.37 18.13
N ALA A 117 -17.12 0.93 17.27
CA ALA A 117 -18.55 0.91 17.53
C ALA A 117 -19.04 -0.52 17.25
N PRO A 118 -19.51 -1.27 18.26
CA PRO A 118 -20.27 -2.46 17.99
C PRO A 118 -21.67 -1.97 17.60
N ASN A 119 -21.99 -1.97 16.32
CA ASN A 119 -23.33 -2.26 15.82
C ASN A 119 -23.29 -2.33 14.30
N GLY A 120 -23.84 -3.41 13.76
CA GLY A 120 -23.98 -3.64 12.32
C GLY A 120 -25.02 -2.71 11.71
N GLU A 121 -24.66 -1.44 11.53
CA GLU A 121 -25.46 -0.48 10.78
C GLU A 121 -24.66 0.03 9.58
N SER A 122 -25.38 0.08 8.45
CA SER A 122 -24.90 0.40 7.11
C SER A 122 -23.87 1.52 7.07
N ILE A 123 -22.76 1.24 6.38
CA ILE A 123 -21.71 2.22 6.05
C ILE A 123 -22.36 3.50 5.52
N ALA A 124 -22.18 4.61 6.24
CA ALA A 124 -22.94 5.81 5.97
C ALA A 124 -22.55 6.43 4.61
N HIS A 125 -23.54 6.91 3.86
CA HIS A 125 -23.39 7.53 2.54
C HIS A 125 -23.44 9.07 2.63
N ALA A 126 -23.03 9.65 3.76
CA ALA A 126 -23.16 11.07 4.01
C ALA A 126 -22.18 11.89 3.14
N GLY A 127 -22.62 13.03 2.62
CA GLY A 127 -21.78 14.02 1.91
C GLY A 127 -21.47 13.73 0.43
N ILE A 128 -22.06 12.70 -0.16
CA ILE A 128 -21.78 12.30 -1.55
C ILE A 128 -22.38 13.30 -2.56
N PRO A 129 -21.64 13.71 -3.61
CA PRO A 129 -22.21 14.47 -4.72
C PRO A 129 -23.25 13.64 -5.48
N LYS A 130 -24.45 14.18 -5.69
CA LYS A 130 -25.55 13.50 -6.42
C LYS A 130 -25.65 13.98 -7.87
N GLY A 131 -26.22 13.13 -8.74
CA GLY A 131 -26.51 13.48 -10.13
C GLY A 131 -25.35 13.29 -11.11
N LEU A 132 -24.37 12.45 -10.76
CA LEU A 132 -23.31 12.06 -11.68
C LEU A 132 -23.87 11.13 -12.75
N ASN A 133 -23.36 11.23 -13.98
CA ASN A 133 -23.72 10.26 -15.01
C ASN A 133 -23.17 8.86 -14.65
N LYS A 134 -23.76 7.81 -15.22
CA LYS A 134 -23.42 6.41 -14.91
C LYS A 134 -21.91 6.11 -14.98
N MET A 135 -21.20 6.68 -15.95
CA MET A 135 -19.76 6.45 -16.11
C MET A 135 -18.94 7.13 -15.00
N GLN A 136 -19.27 8.38 -14.65
CA GLN A 136 -18.63 9.13 -13.58
C GLN A 136 -18.96 8.55 -12.21
N ALA A 137 -20.20 8.10 -12.00
CA ALA A 137 -20.63 7.45 -10.77
C ALA A 137 -19.87 6.13 -10.54
N MET A 138 -19.62 5.32 -11.57
CA MET A 138 -18.79 4.11 -11.44
C MET A 138 -17.33 4.46 -11.09
N ALA A 139 -16.74 5.44 -11.76
CA ALA A 139 -15.37 5.86 -11.51
C ALA A 139 -15.20 6.43 -10.09
N GLN A 140 -16.18 7.19 -9.60
CA GLN A 140 -16.16 7.72 -8.23
C GLN A 140 -16.41 6.62 -7.20
N ALA A 141 -17.35 5.70 -7.42
CA ALA A 141 -17.57 4.55 -6.53
C ALA A 141 -16.31 3.67 -6.42
N ALA A 142 -15.50 3.56 -7.48
CA ALA A 142 -14.23 2.83 -7.45
C ALA A 142 -13.15 3.54 -6.64
N LYS A 143 -13.19 4.87 -6.58
CA LYS A 143 -12.31 5.67 -5.69
C LYS A 143 -12.78 5.65 -4.25
N ASP A 144 -14.09 5.55 -4.03
CA ASP A 144 -14.71 5.62 -2.71
C ASP A 144 -14.74 4.27 -1.99
N VAL A 145 -14.43 3.15 -2.67
CA VAL A 145 -14.48 1.81 -2.08
C VAL A 145 -13.21 1.04 -2.43
N SER A 146 -12.41 0.72 -1.42
CA SER A 146 -11.18 -0.04 -1.59
C SER A 146 -11.44 -1.45 -2.14
N LYS A 147 -10.37 -2.11 -2.57
CA LYS A 147 -10.39 -3.57 -2.75
C LYS A 147 -10.51 -4.25 -1.39
N VAL A 148 -10.92 -5.52 -1.40
CA VAL A 148 -10.86 -6.37 -0.22
C VAL A 148 -9.39 -6.67 0.08
N PHE A 149 -8.96 -6.36 1.28
CA PHE A 149 -7.62 -6.65 1.80
C PHE A 149 -7.70 -7.60 2.98
N LYS A 150 -6.62 -8.34 3.22
CA LYS A 150 -6.53 -9.32 4.32
C LYS A 150 -5.79 -8.70 5.50
N MET A 151 -6.44 -8.64 6.65
CA MET A 151 -5.86 -8.19 7.91
C MET A 151 -5.80 -9.37 8.89
N GLY A 152 -4.62 -9.98 9.00
CA GLY A 152 -4.40 -11.20 9.78
C GLY A 152 -5.16 -12.40 9.21
N LYS A 153 -6.12 -12.96 9.98
CA LYS A 153 -6.98 -14.08 9.56
C LYS A 153 -8.34 -13.64 8.99
N GLN A 154 -8.53 -12.35 8.79
CA GLN A 154 -9.82 -11.76 8.39
C GLN A 154 -9.61 -10.92 7.14
N TYR A 155 -10.69 -10.66 6.42
CA TYR A 155 -10.80 -9.83 5.23
C TYR A 155 -11.60 -8.58 5.56
N ARG A 156 -11.23 -7.47 4.95
CA ARG A 156 -11.85 -6.16 5.14
C ARG A 156 -11.84 -5.35 3.84
N PHE A 157 -12.68 -4.33 3.77
CA PHE A 157 -12.63 -3.28 2.76
C PHE A 157 -12.95 -1.95 3.43
N SER A 158 -12.52 -0.84 2.83
CA SER A 158 -12.75 0.49 3.36
C SER A 158 -13.62 1.30 2.42
N VAL A 159 -14.45 2.16 2.98
CA VAL A 159 -15.32 3.07 2.23
C VAL A 159 -15.05 4.50 2.66
N TYR A 160 -14.89 5.39 1.69
CA TYR A 160 -14.63 6.79 1.92
C TYR A 160 -15.93 7.54 2.30
N ASN A 161 -15.92 8.13 3.49
CA ASN A 161 -16.97 9.00 3.97
C ASN A 161 -16.69 10.44 3.52
N HIS A 162 -17.48 10.95 2.56
CA HIS A 162 -17.33 12.31 2.02
C HIS A 162 -17.79 13.40 3.00
N ALA A 163 -18.58 13.09 4.01
CA ALA A 163 -18.99 14.06 5.03
C ALA A 163 -17.88 14.34 6.04
N THR A 164 -17.11 13.32 6.42
CA THR A 164 -16.02 13.44 7.41
C THR A 164 -14.64 13.52 6.76
N GLY A 165 -14.51 13.14 5.48
CA GLY A 165 -13.24 13.05 4.78
C GLY A 165 -12.38 11.86 5.22
N THR A 166 -12.99 10.85 5.86
CA THR A 166 -12.29 9.72 6.48
C THR A 166 -12.68 8.39 5.83
N TRP A 167 -11.79 7.42 5.89
CA TRP A 167 -12.08 6.05 5.49
C TRP A 167 -12.71 5.27 6.65
N GLU A 168 -13.84 4.62 6.39
CA GLU A 168 -14.52 3.72 7.31
C GLU A 168 -14.25 2.27 6.91
N GLU A 169 -13.71 1.48 7.82
CA GLU A 169 -13.43 0.06 7.58
C GLU A 169 -14.67 -0.81 7.76
N SER A 170 -14.76 -1.85 6.95
CA SER A 170 -15.75 -2.90 7.12
C SER A 170 -15.48 -3.69 8.41
N PRO A 171 -16.53 -4.36 8.94
CA PRO A 171 -16.34 -5.40 9.94
C PRO A 171 -15.30 -6.42 9.48
N ALA A 172 -14.71 -7.12 10.45
CA ALA A 172 -13.77 -8.19 10.16
C ALA A 172 -14.52 -9.42 9.63
N ILE A 173 -14.18 -9.86 8.42
CA ILE A 173 -14.91 -10.92 7.71
C ILE A 173 -14.01 -12.13 7.60
N ALA A 174 -14.47 -13.31 8.03
CA ALA A 174 -13.60 -14.51 8.03
C ALA A 174 -13.36 -15.07 6.61
N ASP A 175 -14.31 -14.87 5.69
CA ASP A 175 -14.29 -15.43 4.34
C ASP A 175 -14.09 -14.36 3.26
N LYS A 176 -13.23 -14.65 2.27
CA LYS A 176 -12.88 -13.70 1.21
C LYS A 176 -14.07 -13.42 0.30
N ALA A 177 -14.82 -14.44 -0.11
CA ALA A 177 -15.96 -14.29 -1.02
C ALA A 177 -17.09 -13.52 -0.34
N GLN A 178 -17.29 -13.72 0.96
CA GLN A 178 -18.19 -12.92 1.76
C GLN A 178 -17.76 -11.45 1.81
N ALA A 179 -16.46 -11.17 1.98
CA ALA A 179 -15.95 -9.80 1.98
C ALA A 179 -16.09 -9.11 0.61
N GLU A 180 -15.86 -9.84 -0.47
CA GLU A 180 -16.08 -9.36 -1.84
C GLU A 180 -17.56 -9.05 -2.09
N SER A 181 -18.48 -9.93 -1.68
CA SER A 181 -19.92 -9.70 -1.79
C SER A 181 -20.38 -8.48 -0.99
N MET A 182 -19.87 -8.30 0.24
CA MET A 182 -20.17 -7.12 1.05
C MET A 182 -19.60 -5.83 0.44
N ARG A 183 -18.39 -5.89 -0.13
CA ARG A 183 -17.77 -4.78 -0.84
C ARG A 183 -18.56 -4.42 -2.10
N GLU A 184 -19.03 -5.41 -2.88
CA GLU A 184 -19.88 -5.18 -4.05
C GLU A 184 -21.19 -4.51 -3.67
N HIS A 185 -21.80 -4.92 -2.55
CA HIS A 185 -23.00 -4.27 -2.04
C HIS A 185 -22.74 -2.81 -1.65
N ALA A 186 -21.62 -2.53 -0.97
CA ALA A 186 -21.21 -1.17 -0.62
C ALA A 186 -20.92 -0.30 -1.87
N PHE A 187 -20.26 -0.89 -2.87
CA PHE A 187 -19.99 -0.25 -4.16
C PHE A 187 -21.28 0.08 -4.91
N LYS A 188 -22.23 -0.87 -4.96
CA LYS A 188 -23.53 -0.68 -5.63
C LYS A 188 -24.34 0.42 -4.94
N ALA A 189 -24.40 0.42 -3.60
CA ALA A 189 -25.09 1.45 -2.84
C ALA A 189 -24.46 2.84 -3.06
N ARG A 190 -23.12 2.93 -3.15
CA ARG A 190 -22.42 4.18 -3.49
C ARG A 190 -22.73 4.65 -4.90
N PHE A 191 -22.68 3.73 -5.86
CA PHE A 191 -23.01 4.02 -7.26
C PHE A 191 -24.44 4.55 -7.40
N GLU A 192 -25.42 3.93 -6.75
CA GLU A 192 -26.81 4.38 -6.74
C GLU A 192 -26.94 5.78 -6.11
N ALA A 193 -26.29 6.03 -4.95
CA ALA A 193 -26.30 7.34 -4.32
C ALA A 193 -25.66 8.46 -5.17
N LEU A 194 -24.61 8.13 -5.94
CA LEU A 194 -23.93 9.05 -6.87
C LEU A 194 -24.79 9.38 -8.10
N CYS A 195 -25.55 8.39 -8.59
CA CYS A 195 -26.47 8.59 -9.71
C CYS A 195 -27.66 9.49 -9.33
N GLY A 196 -28.11 9.41 -8.06
CA GLY A 196 -29.21 10.22 -7.52
C GLY A 196 -30.56 9.56 -7.66
#